data_AF-A0A7X0HSR1-F1
#
_entry.id   AF-A0A7X0HSR1-F1
#
_cell.length_a   1.000
_cell.length_b   1.000
_cell.length_c   1.000
_cell.angle_alpha   90.00
_cell.angle_beta   90.00
_cell.angle_gamma   90.00
#
_symmetry.space_group_name_H-M   'P 1'
#
loop_
_entity.id
_entity.type
_entity.pdbx_description
1 polymer ?
#
loop_
_entity_poly.entity_id
_entity_poly.type
_entity_poly.pdbx_seq_one_letter_code
_entity_poly.pdbx_strand_id
1 'polypeptide(L)'
;MVYQINGLKDIHKLLVNERKIGGVIEVNTLRLRTGEIYPNAVITHIDSLGSSIYSIGFMTENHQNIIIHIDELSFLQEAKYKKICELNNQAYKTSKTKAKIKYLKRLFDLNKDSMNPIFLEEASMIIEDIGLPAAQKEINMSIIDSENPIYSIA
;
A
#
# COMPACT_ATOMS: atom_id res chain seq x y z
N MET A 1 10.49 -7.03 -8.20
CA MET A 1 11.60 -6.06 -8.17
C MET A 1 11.53 -5.29 -6.87
N VAL A 2 12.63 -5.23 -6.11
CA VAL A 2 12.71 -4.35 -4.94
C VAL A 2 12.96 -2.93 -5.47
N TYR A 3 11.97 -2.05 -5.40
CA TYR A 3 12.16 -0.66 -5.77
C TYR A 3 13.13 -0.01 -4.78
N GLN A 4 14.32 0.35 -5.25
CA GLN A 4 15.26 1.13 -4.45
C GLN A 4 14.73 2.57 -4.37
N ILE A 5 14.47 3.02 -3.15
CA ILE A 5 13.96 4.37 -2.89
C ILE A 5 15.16 5.26 -2.56
N ASN A 6 15.49 6.19 -3.47
CA ASN A 6 16.68 7.04 -3.32
C ASN A 6 16.35 8.43 -2.77
N GLY A 7 15.06 8.79 -2.67
CA GLY A 7 14.65 10.05 -2.06
C GLY A 7 13.15 10.32 -2.13
N LEU A 8 12.76 11.49 -1.64
CA LEU A 8 11.35 11.90 -1.51
C LEU A 8 10.61 11.97 -2.86
N LYS A 9 11.30 12.25 -3.96
CA LYS A 9 10.70 12.22 -5.31
C LYS A 9 10.30 10.80 -5.72
N ASP A 10 11.07 9.79 -5.34
CA ASP A 10 10.75 8.39 -5.62
C ASP A 10 9.56 7.95 -4.76
N ILE A 11 9.55 8.34 -3.49
CA ILE A 11 8.42 8.12 -2.58
C ILE A 11 7.15 8.75 -3.17
N HIS A 12 7.20 10.01 -3.59
CA HIS A 12 6.06 10.70 -4.20
C HIS A 12 5.53 9.97 -5.45
N LYS A 13 6.43 9.54 -6.34
CA LYS A 13 6.03 8.76 -7.53
C LYS A 13 5.34 7.44 -7.17
N LEU A 14 5.83 6.74 -6.16
CA LEU A 14 5.23 5.49 -5.69
C LEU A 14 3.84 5.74 -5.09
N LEU A 15 3.69 6.80 -4.29
CA LEU A 15 2.40 7.19 -3.70
C LEU A 15 1.37 7.57 -4.77
N VAL A 16 1.74 8.36 -5.79
CA VAL A 16 0.85 8.74 -6.89
C VAL A 16 0.42 7.54 -7.73
N ASN A 17 1.26 6.50 -7.81
CA ASN A 17 0.97 5.27 -8.55
C ASN A 17 0.50 4.11 -7.67
N GLU A 18 0.12 4.36 -6.40
CA GLU A 18 -0.32 3.31 -5.45
C GLU A 18 -1.41 2.42 -6.05
N ARG A 19 -2.32 3.01 -6.84
CA ARG A 19 -3.43 2.30 -7.47
C ARG A 19 -2.98 1.25 -8.50
N LYS A 20 -1.83 1.45 -9.14
CA LYS A 20 -1.27 0.57 -10.17
C LYS A 20 -0.20 -0.37 -9.65
N ILE A 21 0.45 -0.03 -8.55
CA ILE A 21 1.60 -0.79 -8.02
C ILE A 21 1.18 -1.56 -6.75
N GLY A 22 0.17 -1.08 -6.03
CA GLY A 22 -0.15 -1.53 -4.69
C GLY A 22 0.87 -1.02 -3.67
N GLY A 23 0.81 -1.60 -2.47
CA GLY A 23 1.77 -1.39 -1.40
C GLY A 23 1.81 0.02 -0.84
N VAL A 24 2.76 0.24 0.07
CA VAL A 24 3.03 1.54 0.69
C VAL A 24 4.51 1.70 1.00
N ILE A 25 4.89 2.90 1.45
CA ILE A 25 6.25 3.20 1.87
C ILE A 25 6.31 3.24 3.39
N GLU A 26 7.00 2.28 3.97
CA GLU A 26 7.32 2.25 5.40
C GLU A 26 8.80 2.62 5.59
N VAL A 27 9.06 3.51 6.55
CA VAL A 27 10.43 3.85 6.95
C VAL A 27 10.73 3.18 8.28
N ASN A 28 11.97 2.74 8.48
CA ASN A 28 12.37 2.16 9.77
C ASN A 28 12.24 3.21 10.89
N THR A 29 12.74 4.42 10.62
CA THR A 29 12.70 5.54 11.56
C THR A 29 12.43 6.83 10.82
N LEU A 30 11.44 7.60 11.29
CA LEU A 30 11.22 9.00 10.92
C LEU A 30 11.56 9.88 12.12
N ARG A 31 12.43 10.88 11.91
CA ARG A 31 12.77 11.83 12.98
C ARG A 31 12.43 13.26 12.58
N LEU A 32 11.79 13.97 13.50
CA LEU A 32 11.53 15.41 13.38
C LEU A 32 12.68 16.24 13.95
N ARG A 33 12.76 17.48 13.51
CA ARG A 33 13.72 18.48 14.01
C ARG A 33 13.56 18.75 15.51
N THR A 34 12.34 18.62 16.03
CA THR A 34 12.01 18.68 17.46
C THR A 34 12.65 17.56 18.28
N GLY A 35 13.10 16.49 17.63
CA GLY A 35 13.68 15.31 18.26
C GLY A 35 12.71 14.14 18.41
N GLU A 36 11.43 14.31 18.06
CA GLU A 36 10.44 13.23 18.03
C GLU A 36 10.85 12.15 17.04
N ILE A 37 10.70 10.88 17.43
CA ILE A 37 11.08 9.70 16.66
C ILE A 37 9.87 8.80 16.51
N TYR A 38 9.57 8.42 15.27
CA TYR A 38 8.48 7.52 14.92
C TYR A 38 9.05 6.28 14.22
N PRO A 39 9.08 5.12 14.90
CA PRO A 39 9.44 3.86 14.26
C PRO A 39 8.33 3.39 13.32
N ASN A 40 8.71 2.63 12.29
CA ASN A 40 7.79 2.04 11.32
C ASN A 40 6.76 3.04 10.76
N ALA A 41 7.15 4.31 10.57
CA ALA A 41 6.21 5.31 10.07
C ALA A 41 5.86 4.98 8.61
N VAL A 42 4.57 5.02 8.27
CA VAL A 42 4.11 4.80 6.90
C VAL A 42 3.87 6.15 6.26
N ILE A 43 4.58 6.47 5.18
CA ILE A 43 4.36 7.71 4.45
C ILE A 43 3.04 7.59 3.67
N THR A 44 2.13 8.54 3.89
CA THR A 44 0.78 8.50 3.33
C THR A 44 0.58 9.52 2.23
N HIS A 45 1.30 10.63 2.27
CA HIS A 45 1.30 11.64 1.22
C HIS A 45 2.59 12.46 1.24
N ILE A 46 2.93 12.99 0.08
CA ILE A 46 3.93 14.02 -0.11
C ILE A 46 3.26 15.06 -0.97
N ASP A 47 3.22 16.29 -0.50
CA ASP A 47 2.71 17.36 -1.33
C ASP A 47 3.86 18.11 -2.02
N SER A 48 3.68 18.35 -3.32
CA SER A 48 4.68 19.02 -4.14
C SER A 48 4.04 20.04 -5.10
N LEU A 49 4.76 21.14 -5.34
CA LEU A 49 4.43 22.14 -6.35
C LEU A 49 5.62 22.26 -7.31
N GLY A 50 5.42 21.83 -8.55
CA GLY A 50 6.50 21.73 -9.53
C GLY A 50 7.58 20.74 -9.07
N SER A 51 8.81 21.23 -8.89
CA SER A 51 9.93 20.43 -8.39
C SER A 51 10.10 20.43 -6.87
N SER A 52 9.33 21.27 -6.17
CA SER A 52 9.49 21.54 -4.74
C SER A 52 8.51 20.72 -3.90
N ILE A 53 9.01 20.07 -2.86
CA ILE A 53 8.21 19.35 -1.87
C ILE A 53 8.02 20.27 -0.67
N TYR A 54 6.80 20.39 -0.15
CA TYR A 54 6.48 21.31 0.94
C TYR A 54 5.92 20.64 2.19
N SER A 55 5.23 19.50 2.03
CA SER A 55 4.74 18.73 3.17
C SER A 55 5.01 17.24 2.97
N ILE A 56 5.08 16.55 4.10
CA ILE A 56 5.01 15.10 4.16
C ILE A 56 4.01 14.75 5.24
N GLY A 57 3.19 13.76 4.98
CA GLY A 57 2.41 13.14 6.03
C GLY A 57 2.59 11.66 6.10
N PHE A 58 2.44 11.17 7.32
CA PHE A 58 2.74 9.81 7.71
C PHE A 58 1.81 9.35 8.82
N MET A 59 1.64 8.04 8.93
CA MET A 59 0.91 7.44 10.05
C MET A 59 1.88 6.76 11.01
N THR A 60 1.68 7.04 12.30
CA THR A 60 2.43 6.41 13.39
C THR A 60 1.80 5.06 13.76
N GLU A 61 2.55 4.23 14.50
CA GLU A 61 2.00 2.98 15.06
C GLU A 61 0.87 3.21 16.06
N ASN A 62 0.77 4.42 16.63
CA ASN A 62 -0.27 4.83 17.57
C ASN A 62 -1.54 5.36 16.87
N HIS A 63 -1.75 5.02 15.60
CA HIS A 63 -2.90 5.48 14.79
C HIS A 63 -2.99 7.01 14.62
N GLN A 64 -1.88 7.74 14.77
CA GLN A 64 -1.88 9.18 14.54
C GLN A 64 -1.47 9.46 13.09
N ASN A 65 -2.29 10.21 12.37
CA ASN A 65 -1.92 10.80 11.09
C ASN A 65 -1.32 12.17 11.36
N ILE A 66 -0.06 12.34 10.99
CA ILE A 66 0.70 13.57 11.21
C ILE A 66 1.05 14.15 9.83
N ILE A 67 0.89 15.47 9.69
CA ILE A 67 1.30 16.23 8.51
C ILE A 67 2.24 17.32 9.00
N ILE A 68 3.42 17.40 8.41
CA ILE A 68 4.43 18.39 8.76
C ILE A 68 4.90 19.13 7.50
N HIS A 69 5.40 20.34 7.72
CA HIS A 69 6.22 21.00 6.71
C HIS A 69 7.53 20.23 6.52
N ILE A 70 8.08 20.22 5.30
CA ILE A 70 9.28 19.44 5.00
C ILE A 70 10.50 19.88 5.82
N ASP A 71 10.57 21.15 6.21
CA ASP A 71 11.66 21.70 7.04
C ASP A 71 11.66 21.15 8.47
N GLU A 72 10.56 20.55 8.93
CA GLU A 72 10.49 19.88 10.22
C GLU A 72 10.98 18.43 10.15
N LEU A 73 11.16 17.87 8.94
CA LEU A 73 11.72 16.54 8.76
C LEU A 73 13.24 16.59 8.92
N SER A 74 13.76 15.91 9.94
CA SER A 74 15.21 15.79 10.13
C SER A 74 15.78 14.72 9.21
N PHE A 75 15.24 13.49 9.27
CA PHE A 75 15.63 12.41 8.35
C PHE A 75 14.58 11.31 8.26
N LEU A 76 14.69 10.52 7.17
CA LEU A 76 14.02 9.24 6.98
C LEU A 76 15.08 8.14 6.84
N GLN A 77 15.01 7.14 7.71
CA GLN A 77 15.92 6.00 7.66
C GLN A 77 15.25 4.82 6.96
N GLU A 78 15.92 4.28 5.93
CA GLU A 78 15.54 3.05 5.23
C GLU A 78 14.08 3.03 4.77
N ALA A 79 13.70 3.96 3.88
CA ALA A 79 12.42 3.88 3.21
C ALA A 79 12.33 2.63 2.34
N LYS A 80 11.31 1.81 2.56
CA LYS A 80 11.09 0.56 1.83
C LYS A 80 9.66 0.50 1.31
N TYR A 81 9.54 0.09 0.06
CA TYR A 81 8.27 -0.35 -0.48
C TYR A 81 7.90 -1.68 0.16
N LYS A 82 6.69 -1.78 0.68
CA LYS A 82 6.15 -3.00 1.28
C LYS A 82 4.71 -3.22 0.84
N LYS A 83 4.35 -4.48 0.60
CA LYS A 83 2.94 -4.86 0.53
C LYS A 83 2.29 -4.64 1.90
N ILE A 84 0.98 -4.40 1.94
CA ILE A 84 0.26 -4.16 3.21
C ILE A 84 0.43 -5.34 4.17
N CYS A 85 0.44 -6.57 3.65
CA CYS A 85 0.66 -7.77 4.44
C CYS A 85 2.04 -7.86 5.10
N GLU A 86 3.04 -7.12 4.60
CA GLU A 86 4.43 -7.08 5.06
C GLU A 86 4.74 -5.93 6.03
N LEU A 87 3.76 -5.06 6.30
CA LEU A 87 3.97 -3.90 7.18
C LEU A 87 4.21 -4.29 8.63
N ASN A 88 5.12 -3.56 9.25
CA ASN A 88 5.37 -3.61 10.68
C ASN A 88 4.35 -2.74 11.43
N ASN A 89 3.99 -1.59 10.84
CA ASN A 89 2.99 -0.67 11.39
C ASN A 89 1.59 -1.29 11.39
N GLN A 90 1.20 -1.87 12.54
CA GLN A 90 -0.08 -2.57 12.67
C GLN A 90 -1.29 -1.66 12.53
N ALA A 91 -1.16 -0.39 12.92
CA ALA A 91 -2.21 0.60 12.77
C ALA A 91 -2.56 0.82 11.30
N TYR A 92 -1.54 1.07 10.48
CA TYR A 92 -1.72 1.25 9.05
C TYR A 92 -2.15 -0.03 8.36
N LYS A 93 -1.52 -1.15 8.71
CA LYS A 93 -1.88 -2.47 8.18
C LYS A 93 -3.37 -2.77 8.36
N THR A 94 -3.89 -2.61 9.58
CA THR A 94 -5.29 -2.97 9.91
C THR A 94 -6.27 -2.06 9.18
N SER A 95 -6.06 -0.73 9.26
CA SER A 95 -6.94 0.26 8.64
C SER A 95 -6.95 0.16 7.11
N LYS A 96 -5.78 0.01 6.48
CA LYS A 96 -5.65 -0.10 5.02
C LYS A 96 -6.18 -1.44 4.51
N THR A 97 -5.92 -2.54 5.21
CA THR A 97 -6.49 -3.86 4.88
C THR A 97 -8.02 -3.80 4.87
N LYS A 98 -8.63 -3.22 5.90
CA LYS A 98 -10.09 -3.05 5.96
C LYS A 98 -10.64 -2.22 4.80
N ALA A 99 -9.97 -1.13 4.44
CA ALA A 99 -10.37 -0.30 3.30
C ALA A 99 -10.29 -1.06 1.97
N LYS A 100 -9.20 -1.82 1.76
CA LYS A 100 -9.00 -2.62 0.54
C LYS A 100 -9.98 -3.79 0.44
N ILE A 101 -10.30 -4.47 1.54
CA ILE A 101 -11.35 -5.51 1.56
C ILE A 101 -12.71 -4.91 1.19
N LYS A 102 -13.06 -3.74 1.74
CA LYS A 102 -14.30 -3.05 1.38
C LYS A 102 -14.35 -2.72 -0.12
N TYR A 103 -13.24 -2.28 -0.68
CA TYR A 103 -13.13 -2.01 -2.12
C TYR A 103 -13.25 -3.30 -2.95
N LEU A 104 -12.56 -4.37 -2.54
CA LEU A 104 -12.60 -5.67 -3.20
C LEU A 104 -14.01 -6.26 -3.22
N LYS A 105 -14.75 -6.21 -2.10
CA LYS A 105 -16.17 -6.62 -2.07
C LYS A 105 -17.01 -5.86 -3.09
N ARG A 106 -16.88 -4.53 -3.12
CA ARG A 106 -17.58 -3.69 -4.09
C ARG A 106 -17.17 -4.02 -5.54
N LEU A 107 -15.90 -4.33 -5.78
CA LEU A 107 -15.39 -4.71 -7.09
C LEU A 107 -16.04 -6.01 -7.57
N PHE A 108 -16.16 -7.01 -6.71
CA PHE A 108 -16.86 -8.27 -6.99
C PHE A 108 -18.37 -8.07 -7.19
N ASP A 109 -19.02 -7.25 -6.37
CA ASP A 109 -20.46 -6.98 -6.48
C ASP A 109 -20.83 -6.34 -7.82
N LEU A 110 -19.98 -5.41 -8.29
CA LEU A 110 -20.18 -4.71 -9.56
C LEU A 110 -19.87 -5.58 -10.79
N ASN A 111 -18.99 -6.57 -10.63
CA ASN A 111 -18.54 -7.46 -11.69
C ASN A 111 -19.08 -8.88 -11.49
N LYS A 112 -20.24 -9.01 -10.84
CA LYS A 112 -20.86 -10.30 -10.60
C LYS A 112 -21.06 -11.02 -11.94
N ASP A 113 -20.54 -12.25 -12.02
CA ASP A 113 -20.58 -13.11 -13.22
C ASP A 113 -19.75 -12.60 -14.43
N SER A 114 -18.94 -11.56 -14.22
CA SER A 114 -18.04 -11.01 -15.24
C SER A 114 -16.68 -11.72 -15.21
N MET A 115 -16.27 -12.25 -16.36
CA MET A 115 -14.92 -12.81 -16.58
C MET A 115 -13.99 -11.78 -17.23
N ASN A 116 -14.22 -10.49 -16.98
CA ASN A 116 -13.39 -9.44 -17.55
C ASN A 116 -11.96 -9.55 -17.01
N PRO A 117 -10.94 -9.70 -17.88
CA PRO A 117 -9.56 -9.84 -17.44
C PRO A 117 -9.05 -8.65 -16.62
N ILE A 118 -9.55 -7.43 -16.89
CA ILE A 118 -9.17 -6.22 -16.15
C ILE A 118 -9.63 -6.32 -14.68
N PHE A 119 -10.83 -6.86 -14.46
CA PHE A 119 -11.37 -7.07 -13.12
C PHE A 119 -10.53 -8.10 -12.35
N LEU A 120 -10.20 -9.22 -13.00
CA LEU A 120 -9.41 -10.30 -12.37
C LEU A 120 -8.01 -9.84 -12.01
N GLU A 121 -7.36 -9.06 -12.88
CA GLU A 121 -6.04 -8.48 -12.63
C GLU A 121 -6.09 -7.51 -11.43
N GLU A 122 -7.04 -6.57 -11.41
CA GLU A 122 -7.18 -5.62 -10.30
C GLU A 122 -7.48 -6.34 -8.98
N ALA A 123 -8.36 -7.34 -8.99
CA ALA A 123 -8.67 -8.14 -7.81
C ALA A 123 -7.44 -8.90 -7.30
N SER A 124 -6.69 -9.56 -8.20
CA SER A 124 -5.46 -10.27 -7.87
C SER A 124 -4.42 -9.35 -7.23
N MET A 125 -4.21 -8.16 -7.80
CA MET A 125 -3.28 -7.16 -7.24
C MET A 125 -3.65 -6.74 -5.82
N ILE A 126 -4.94 -6.55 -5.53
CA ILE A 126 -5.42 -6.18 -4.20
C ILE A 126 -5.18 -7.33 -3.22
N ILE A 127 -5.49 -8.56 -3.62
CA ILE A 127 -5.33 -9.77 -2.82
C ILE A 127 -3.87 -9.99 -2.47
N GLU A 128 -2.99 -9.88 -3.45
CA GLU A 128 -1.55 -9.98 -3.24
C GLU A 128 -1.04 -8.96 -2.23
N ASP A 129 -1.58 -7.74 -2.26
CA ASP A 129 -1.15 -6.65 -1.40
C ASP A 129 -1.61 -6.82 0.06
N ILE A 130 -2.88 -7.17 0.28
CA ILE A 130 -3.41 -7.42 1.64
C ILE A 130 -3.06 -8.80 2.18
N GLY A 131 -2.65 -9.72 1.31
CA GLY A 131 -2.38 -11.13 1.60
C GLY A 131 -3.61 -12.02 1.48
N LEU A 132 -3.39 -13.22 0.93
CA LEU A 132 -4.42 -14.27 0.78
C LEU A 132 -5.21 -14.58 2.07
N PRO A 133 -4.58 -14.71 3.26
CA PRO A 133 -5.31 -15.04 4.47
C PRO A 133 -6.29 -13.94 4.92
N ALA A 134 -6.02 -12.67 4.57
CA ALA A 134 -6.92 -11.57 4.88
C ALA A 134 -8.10 -11.52 3.89
N ALA A 135 -7.87 -11.84 2.62
CA ALA A 135 -8.90 -11.88 1.59
C ALA A 135 -9.90 -13.04 1.79
N GLN A 136 -9.41 -14.26 2.01
CA GLN A 136 -10.23 -15.47 2.14
C GLN A 136 -11.21 -15.45 3.31
N LYS A 137 -10.92 -14.68 4.37
CA LYS A 137 -11.83 -14.53 5.52
C LYS A 137 -13.13 -13.82 5.17
N GLU A 138 -13.11 -13.00 4.13
CA GLU A 138 -14.15 -12.01 3.87
C GLU A 138 -14.80 -12.16 2.49
N ILE A 139 -14.16 -12.87 1.57
CA ILE A 139 -14.60 -13.03 0.18
C ILE A 139 -14.38 -14.48 -0.26
N ASN A 140 -15.36 -15.04 -0.98
CA ASN A 140 -15.22 -16.34 -1.61
C ASN A 140 -14.36 -16.20 -2.89
N MET A 141 -13.19 -16.84 -2.88
CA MET A 141 -12.13 -16.65 -3.89
C MET A 141 -12.24 -17.62 -5.08
N SER A 142 -13.26 -18.48 -5.11
CA SER A 142 -13.43 -19.50 -6.16
C SER A 142 -13.47 -18.97 -7.60
N ILE A 143 -13.73 -17.67 -7.78
CA ILE A 143 -13.75 -17.02 -9.11
C ILE A 143 -12.32 -16.74 -9.62
N ILE A 144 -11.37 -16.52 -8.72
CA ILE A 144 -9.97 -16.19 -9.03
C ILE A 144 -9.12 -17.47 -9.14
N ASP A 145 -9.45 -18.52 -8.40
CA ASP A 145 -8.73 -19.82 -8.39
C ASP A 145 -8.92 -20.66 -9.67
N SER A 146 -9.39 -20.10 -10.78
CA SER A 146 -9.44 -20.81 -12.07
C SER A 146 -8.06 -20.86 -12.74
N GLU A 147 -7.03 -21.31 -12.01
CA GLU A 147 -5.76 -21.65 -12.62
C GLU A 147 -5.82 -23.04 -13.25
N ASN A 148 -5.71 -23.04 -14.59
CA ASN A 148 -5.29 -24.12 -15.48
C ASN A 148 -6.31 -25.25 -15.76
N PRO A 149 -7.08 -25.17 -16.87
CA PRO A 149 -7.44 -26.41 -17.54
C PRO A 149 -6.12 -27.07 -17.98
N ILE A 150 -5.72 -28.12 -17.27
CA ILE A 150 -4.71 -29.06 -17.75
C ILE A 150 -5.27 -29.60 -19.07
N TYR A 151 -4.83 -29.04 -20.19
CA TYR A 151 -5.02 -29.69 -21.48
C TYR A 151 -4.11 -30.92 -21.48
N SER A 152 -4.64 -32.07 -21.07
CA SER A 152 -3.99 -33.35 -21.35
C SER A 152 -4.07 -33.57 -22.86
N ILE A 153 -2.95 -33.36 -23.55
CA ILE A 153 -2.74 -33.93 -24.88
C ILE A 153 -1.82 -35.13 -24.68
N ALA A 154 -2.41 -36.31 -24.56
CA ALA A 154 -1.90 -37.64 -24.98
C ALA A 154 -2.85 -38.73 -24.46
#